data_AF-D9UPE6-F1
#
_entry.id   AF-D9UPE6-F1
#
_cell.length_a   1.000
_cell.length_b   1.000
_cell.length_c   1.000
_cell.angle_alpha   90.00
_cell.angle_beta   90.00
_cell.angle_gamma   90.00
#
_symmetry.space_group_name_H-M   'P 1'
#
loop_
_entity.id
_entity.type
_entity.pdbx_description
1 polymer ?
#
loop_
_entity_poly.entity_id
_entity_poly.type
_entity_poly.pdbx_seq_one_letter_code
_entity_poly.pdbx_strand_id
1 'polypeptide(L)'
;MDRPAPLRDEEGPTGSGAGGSGPLRLRAGIDREDDDLLLRDLLDMHPDAAEKVGPGVDRFRIIPTPRGHHKGPEAVQVDGSKVAFSYKKCLAPPTHRQRVLASMRTEVQPQVNAYYESRKASNTLVSDESGQPLATDATHVAYFRGPRFHDIATEFVQAAGGFDAVDLTAETARGLALFTDRPLAERWHAHHQEHAVLGLLSAKENLRRPRV
;
A
#
# COMPACT_ATOMS: atom_id res chain seq x y z
N MET A 1 50.93 0.62 53.78
CA MET A 1 52.06 -0.34 53.71
C MET A 1 51.44 -1.67 54.09
N ASP A 2 51.30 -2.65 53.23
CA ASP A 2 52.29 -3.19 52.30
C ASP A 2 51.57 -3.97 51.18
N ARG A 3 52.16 -4.04 49.99
CA ARG A 3 51.80 -5.04 48.97
C ARG A 3 52.89 -6.11 49.02
N PRO A 4 52.54 -7.40 48.86
CA PRO A 4 53.11 -8.07 47.70
C PRO A 4 52.16 -9.11 47.04
N ALA A 5 52.26 -9.21 45.71
CA ALA A 5 51.93 -10.38 44.88
C ALA A 5 53.03 -11.49 45.09
N PRO A 6 53.14 -12.67 44.41
CA PRO A 6 52.66 -13.04 43.06
C PRO A 6 52.43 -14.57 42.77
N LEU A 7 52.28 -14.93 41.47
CA LEU A 7 52.56 -16.21 40.74
C LEU A 7 51.64 -17.43 40.99
N ARG A 8 50.82 -17.88 40.01
CA ARG A 8 51.06 -18.68 38.78
C ARG A 8 51.22 -20.19 39.04
N ASP A 9 50.33 -20.98 38.42
CA ASP A 9 50.48 -22.34 37.84
C ASP A 9 49.21 -22.57 36.97
N GLU A 10 49.26 -22.71 35.64
CA GLU A 10 49.65 -23.86 34.79
C GLU A 10 48.47 -24.81 34.45
N GLU A 11 48.45 -25.21 33.18
CA GLU A 11 47.76 -26.34 32.52
C GLU A 11 46.32 -26.21 31.97
N GLY A 12 46.20 -26.48 30.65
CA GLY A 12 44.95 -26.81 29.94
C GLY A 12 44.50 -28.27 30.21
N PRO A 13 43.66 -28.95 29.38
CA PRO A 13 43.38 -28.71 27.96
C PRO A 13 41.88 -28.81 27.54
N THR A 14 41.64 -28.44 26.28
CA THR A 14 40.61 -28.95 25.34
C THR A 14 39.27 -29.48 25.89
N GLY A 15 38.20 -28.70 25.67
CA GLY A 15 36.81 -29.15 25.74
C GLY A 15 36.01 -28.64 24.54
N SER A 16 35.82 -29.51 23.54
CA SER A 16 34.84 -29.37 22.47
C SER A 16 33.44 -29.19 23.07
N GLY A 17 32.68 -28.19 22.63
CA GLY A 17 31.40 -27.86 23.27
C GLY A 17 30.47 -27.02 22.41
N ALA A 18 29.59 -27.74 21.72
CA ALA A 18 28.23 -27.35 21.36
C ALA A 18 28.01 -26.23 20.33
N GLY A 19 27.71 -26.69 19.11
CA GLY A 19 26.75 -26.03 18.25
C GLY A 19 25.41 -25.85 19.00
N GLY A 20 24.94 -24.62 19.01
CA GLY A 20 23.57 -24.26 19.34
C GLY A 20 23.02 -23.47 18.17
N SER A 21 22.60 -24.17 17.11
CA SER A 21 21.66 -23.63 16.14
C SER A 21 20.37 -23.33 16.91
N GLY A 22 20.29 -22.14 17.48
CA GLY A 22 19.07 -21.63 18.09
C GLY A 22 17.99 -21.60 17.00
N PRO A 23 16.77 -22.08 17.29
CA PRO A 23 15.73 -22.12 16.27
C PRO A 23 15.51 -20.72 15.72
N LEU A 24 15.56 -20.59 14.38
CA LEU A 24 15.07 -19.42 13.66
C LEU A 24 13.65 -19.16 14.15
N ARG A 25 13.48 -18.18 15.05
CA ARG A 25 12.16 -17.77 15.53
C ARG A 25 11.34 -17.41 14.30
N LEU A 26 10.32 -18.21 14.02
CA LEU A 26 9.33 -17.95 12.98
C LEU A 26 8.87 -16.50 13.13
N ARG A 27 9.15 -15.69 12.10
CA ARG A 27 8.73 -14.29 12.02
C ARG A 27 7.21 -14.30 12.00
N ALA A 28 6.57 -13.77 13.04
CA ALA A 28 5.11 -13.71 13.13
C ALA A 28 4.55 -12.99 11.90
N GLY A 29 3.75 -13.71 11.11
CA GLY A 29 2.93 -13.10 10.07
C GLY A 29 1.84 -12.24 10.72
N ILE A 30 1.39 -11.23 10.00
CA ILE A 30 0.18 -10.51 10.38
C ILE A 30 -1.01 -11.37 9.94
N ASP A 31 -1.80 -11.83 10.91
CA ASP A 31 -2.94 -12.75 10.73
C ASP A 31 -4.30 -12.07 10.96
N ARG A 32 -4.30 -10.90 11.61
CA ARG A 32 -5.47 -10.04 11.79
C ARG A 32 -5.76 -9.26 10.50
N GLU A 33 -6.98 -9.38 10.00
CA GLU A 33 -7.45 -8.74 8.76
C GLU A 33 -7.33 -7.21 8.81
N ASP A 34 -7.71 -6.58 9.92
CA ASP A 34 -7.61 -5.13 10.09
C ASP A 34 -6.16 -4.61 10.02
N ASP A 35 -5.21 -5.40 10.55
CA ASP A 35 -3.79 -5.04 10.55
C ASP A 35 -3.18 -5.23 9.15
N ASP A 36 -3.62 -6.24 8.40
CA ASP A 36 -3.24 -6.46 7.00
C ASP A 36 -3.75 -5.32 6.11
N LEU A 37 -5.02 -4.94 6.26
CA LEU A 37 -5.64 -3.80 5.57
C LEU A 37 -4.88 -2.49 5.84
N LEU A 38 -4.64 -2.19 7.11
CA LEU A 38 -3.90 -0.99 7.52
C LEU A 38 -2.50 -0.94 6.90
N LEU A 39 -1.80 -2.08 6.84
CA LEU A 39 -0.46 -2.14 6.26
C LEU A 39 -0.45 -2.01 4.73
N ARG A 40 -1.51 -2.46 4.05
CA ARG A 40 -1.69 -2.21 2.60
C ARG A 40 -1.90 -0.72 2.35
N ASP A 41 -2.79 -0.10 3.11
CA ASP A 41 -3.07 1.34 3.00
C ASP A 41 -1.80 2.16 3.27
N LEU A 42 -1.05 1.82 4.31
CA LEU A 42 0.24 2.45 4.60
C LEU A 42 1.26 2.23 3.48
N LEU A 43 1.36 1.01 2.93
CA LEU A 43 2.29 0.74 1.85
C LEU A 43 1.96 1.53 0.58
N ASP A 44 0.67 1.70 0.28
CA ASP A 44 0.20 2.50 -0.86
C ASP A 44 0.53 4.00 -0.71
N MET A 45 0.71 4.48 0.52
CA MET A 45 1.21 5.83 0.82
C MET A 45 2.74 5.97 0.71
N HIS A 46 3.49 4.89 0.52
CA HIS A 46 4.95 4.96 0.46
C HIS A 46 5.42 5.63 -0.86
N PRO A 47 6.43 6.52 -0.85
CA PRO A 47 6.95 7.13 -2.08
C PRO A 47 7.36 6.11 -3.15
N ASP A 48 8.01 5.04 -2.71
CA ASP A 48 8.44 3.91 -3.55
C ASP A 48 7.37 2.79 -3.65
N ALA A 49 6.07 3.11 -3.49
CA ALA A 49 5.01 2.10 -3.44
C ALA A 49 5.03 1.15 -4.64
N ALA A 50 5.24 1.65 -5.85
CA ALA A 50 5.28 0.82 -7.07
C ALA A 50 6.32 -0.31 -6.98
N GLU A 51 7.54 -0.01 -6.55
CA GLU A 51 8.61 -1.00 -6.38
C GLU A 51 8.30 -1.96 -5.22
N LYS A 52 7.82 -1.42 -4.10
CA LYS A 52 7.61 -2.20 -2.87
C LYS A 52 6.40 -3.11 -2.93
N VAL A 53 5.39 -2.74 -3.70
CA VAL A 53 4.24 -3.57 -4.01
C VAL A 53 4.61 -4.61 -5.08
N GLY A 54 5.37 -4.20 -6.10
CA GLY A 54 5.74 -5.08 -7.20
C GLY A 54 4.50 -5.69 -7.87
N PRO A 55 4.47 -7.01 -8.15
CA PRO A 55 3.31 -7.69 -8.73
C PRO A 55 2.11 -7.85 -7.78
N GLY A 56 2.25 -7.42 -6.52
CA GLY A 56 1.22 -7.53 -5.49
C GLY A 56 1.77 -8.06 -4.18
N VAL A 57 1.11 -7.76 -3.07
CA VAL A 57 1.48 -8.24 -1.73
C VAL A 57 0.61 -9.43 -1.35
N ASP A 58 1.26 -10.57 -1.10
CA ASP A 58 0.63 -11.77 -0.56
C ASP A 58 0.27 -11.57 0.92
N ARG A 59 1.27 -11.19 1.74
CA ARG A 59 1.10 -10.99 3.18
C ARG A 59 2.13 -10.04 3.76
N PHE A 60 1.88 -9.55 4.98
CA PHE A 60 2.85 -8.78 5.75
C PHE A 60 3.47 -9.60 6.89
N ARG A 61 4.70 -9.23 7.24
CA ARG A 61 5.35 -9.71 8.47
C ARG A 61 6.11 -8.59 9.14
N ILE A 62 6.30 -8.73 10.45
CA ILE A 62 7.09 -7.78 11.22
C ILE A 62 8.51 -8.30 11.38
N ILE A 63 9.48 -7.49 10.96
CA ILE A 63 10.90 -7.83 11.00
C ILE A 63 11.71 -6.83 11.81
N PRO A 64 12.83 -7.25 12.41
CA PRO A 64 13.83 -6.30 12.88
C PRO A 64 14.29 -5.43 11.71
N THR A 65 14.36 -4.12 11.93
CA THR A 65 14.88 -3.21 10.90
C THR A 65 16.36 -3.48 10.66
N PRO A 66 16.86 -3.43 9.41
CA PRO A 66 18.27 -3.74 9.11
C PRO A 66 19.30 -2.86 9.83
N ARG A 67 18.89 -1.66 10.26
CA ARG A 67 19.78 -0.63 10.83
C ARG A 67 19.39 -0.17 12.24
N GLY A 68 18.51 -0.87 12.97
CA GLY A 68 18.08 -0.41 14.28
C GLY A 68 17.42 -1.45 15.17
N HIS A 69 17.24 -1.10 16.45
CA HIS A 69 16.61 -1.93 17.47
C HIS A 69 15.07 -2.03 17.35
N HIS A 70 14.49 -1.39 16.34
CA HIS A 70 13.05 -1.35 16.12
C HIS A 70 12.60 -2.45 15.17
N LYS A 71 11.32 -2.80 15.25
CA LYS A 71 10.66 -3.68 14.29
C LYS A 71 9.87 -2.85 13.27
N GLY A 72 9.81 -3.31 12.03
CA GLY A 72 9.09 -2.66 10.94
C GLY A 72 8.41 -3.68 10.03
N PRO A 73 7.44 -3.23 9.22
CA PRO A 73 6.71 -4.10 8.32
C PRO A 73 7.56 -4.47 7.09
N GLU A 74 7.37 -5.69 6.62
CA GLU A 74 7.92 -6.21 5.38
C GLU A 74 6.79 -6.84 4.58
N ALA A 75 6.63 -6.35 3.35
CA ALA A 75 5.72 -6.93 2.39
C ALA A 75 6.37 -8.19 1.79
N VAL A 76 5.65 -9.30 1.80
CA VAL A 76 5.98 -10.48 1.02
C VAL A 76 5.12 -10.41 -0.23
N GLN A 77 5.77 -10.23 -1.37
CA GLN A 77 5.13 -10.12 -2.68
C GLN A 77 4.65 -11.48 -3.18
N VAL A 78 3.74 -11.51 -4.15
CA VAL A 78 3.16 -12.74 -4.72
C VAL A 78 4.19 -13.66 -5.39
N ASP A 79 5.31 -13.10 -5.86
CA ASP A 79 6.46 -13.83 -6.41
C ASP A 79 7.40 -14.37 -5.30
N GLY A 80 7.09 -14.10 -4.04
CA GLY A 80 7.89 -14.47 -2.88
C GLY A 80 9.01 -13.47 -2.52
N SER A 81 9.19 -12.40 -3.31
CA SER A 81 10.11 -11.30 -3.02
C SER A 81 9.70 -10.60 -1.72
N LYS A 82 10.68 -10.08 -0.98
CA LYS A 82 10.45 -9.55 0.37
C LYS A 82 11.03 -8.16 0.48
N VAL A 83 10.17 -7.19 0.74
CA VAL A 83 10.55 -5.78 0.71
C VAL A 83 10.15 -5.11 2.01
N ALA A 84 11.15 -4.70 2.78
CA ALA A 84 10.95 -3.92 3.99
C ALA A 84 10.51 -2.49 3.62
N PHE A 85 9.59 -1.93 4.40
CA PHE A 85 9.19 -0.54 4.24
C PHE A 85 9.07 0.18 5.58
N SER A 86 9.22 1.50 5.52
CA SER A 86 9.15 2.35 6.71
C SER A 86 7.77 2.99 6.77
N TYR A 87 6.96 2.62 7.76
CA TYR A 87 5.68 3.30 7.99
C TYR A 87 5.87 4.80 8.25
N LYS A 88 7.02 5.22 8.80
CA LYS A 88 7.36 6.64 8.98
C LYS A 88 7.50 7.38 7.65
N LYS A 89 8.02 6.71 6.61
CA LYS A 89 8.06 7.28 5.26
C LYS A 89 6.66 7.39 4.65
N CYS A 90 5.75 6.49 5.01
CA CYS A 90 4.35 6.54 4.62
C CYS A 90 3.61 7.73 5.27
N LEU A 91 4.03 8.13 6.47
CA LEU A 91 3.43 9.23 7.24
C LEU A 91 4.18 10.58 7.10
N ALA A 92 5.17 10.66 6.21
CA ALA A 92 5.83 11.92 5.89
C ALA A 92 4.88 12.86 5.12
N PRO A 93 5.08 14.19 5.14
CA PRO A 93 4.29 15.10 4.32
C PRO A 93 4.25 14.62 2.86
N PRO A 94 3.06 14.52 2.24
CA PRO A 94 2.92 13.94 0.92
C PRO A 94 3.68 14.79 -0.11
N THR A 95 4.44 14.12 -0.96
CA THR A 95 5.09 14.75 -2.12
C THR A 95 4.05 15.38 -3.03
N HIS A 96 4.44 16.37 -3.86
CA HIS A 96 3.53 16.99 -4.82
C HIS A 96 2.85 15.96 -5.72
N ARG A 97 3.60 14.98 -6.25
CA ARG A 97 3.08 13.84 -6.99
C ARG A 97 1.96 13.08 -6.25
N GLN A 98 2.17 12.76 -4.98
CA GLN A 98 1.16 12.06 -4.16
C GLN A 98 -0.08 12.94 -3.94
N ARG A 99 0.10 14.25 -3.74
CA ARG A 99 -1.01 15.20 -3.62
C ARG A 99 -1.81 15.29 -4.92
N VAL A 100 -1.16 15.29 -6.08
CA VAL A 100 -1.82 15.30 -7.40
C VAL A 100 -2.65 14.03 -7.58
N LEU A 101 -2.10 12.84 -7.32
CA LEU A 101 -2.84 11.58 -7.41
C LEU A 101 -4.04 11.51 -6.44
N ALA A 102 -3.87 12.01 -5.21
CA ALA A 102 -4.98 12.08 -4.25
C ALA A 102 -6.07 13.07 -4.71
N SER A 103 -5.66 14.20 -5.29
CA SER A 103 -6.58 15.17 -5.87
C SER A 103 -7.35 14.58 -7.06
N MET A 104 -6.67 13.85 -7.94
CA MET A 104 -7.30 13.15 -9.07
C MET A 104 -8.37 12.15 -8.61
N ARG A 105 -8.12 11.39 -7.54
CA ARG A 105 -9.14 10.50 -6.93
C ARG A 105 -10.33 11.30 -6.41
N THR A 106 -10.06 12.43 -5.76
CA THR A 106 -11.09 13.30 -5.22
C THR A 106 -11.98 13.86 -6.34
N GLU A 107 -11.37 14.29 -7.46
CA GLU A 107 -12.09 14.75 -8.64
C GLU A 107 -13.06 13.68 -9.13
N VAL A 108 -12.63 12.43 -9.37
CA VAL A 108 -13.50 11.39 -9.98
C VAL A 108 -14.39 10.65 -8.99
N GLN A 109 -14.31 10.95 -7.68
CA GLN A 109 -15.14 10.30 -6.67
C GLN A 109 -16.65 10.36 -6.98
N PRO A 110 -17.23 11.46 -7.51
CA PRO A 110 -18.63 11.48 -7.94
C PRO A 110 -18.95 10.44 -9.03
N GLN A 111 -18.02 10.15 -9.95
CA GLN A 111 -18.22 9.13 -10.99
C GLN A 111 -18.25 7.72 -10.39
N VAL A 112 -17.33 7.43 -9.46
CA VAL A 112 -17.26 6.16 -8.73
C VAL A 112 -18.52 5.96 -7.87
N ASN A 113 -18.99 7.00 -7.19
CA ASN A 113 -20.23 6.97 -6.42
C ASN A 113 -21.45 6.75 -7.33
N ALA A 114 -21.53 7.44 -8.46
CA ALA A 114 -22.61 7.28 -9.43
C ALA A 114 -22.67 5.83 -9.96
N TYR A 115 -21.52 5.21 -10.22
CA TYR A 115 -21.45 3.79 -10.58
C TYR A 115 -22.07 2.90 -9.50
N TYR A 116 -21.66 3.05 -8.24
CA TYR A 116 -22.23 2.28 -7.13
C TYR A 116 -23.74 2.47 -6.99
N GLU A 117 -24.21 3.72 -6.97
CA GLU A 117 -25.64 4.03 -6.84
C GLU A 117 -26.45 3.48 -8.02
N SER A 118 -25.90 3.45 -9.24
CA SER A 118 -26.56 2.84 -10.40
C SER A 118 -26.72 1.31 -10.26
N ARG A 119 -25.73 0.62 -9.69
CA ARG A 119 -25.77 -0.82 -9.41
C ARG A 119 -26.77 -1.13 -8.31
N LYS A 120 -26.82 -0.29 -7.28
CA LYS A 120 -27.79 -0.37 -6.18
C LYS A 120 -29.23 -0.16 -6.69
N ALA A 121 -29.46 0.89 -7.48
CA ALA A 121 -30.79 1.21 -8.03
C ALA A 121 -31.32 0.11 -8.97
N SER A 122 -30.43 -0.57 -9.70
CA SER A 122 -30.79 -1.69 -10.58
C SER A 122 -30.86 -3.05 -9.88
N ASN A 123 -30.67 -3.09 -8.55
CA ASN A 123 -30.63 -4.32 -7.75
C ASN A 123 -29.58 -5.33 -8.25
N THR A 124 -28.42 -4.83 -8.68
CA THR A 124 -27.28 -5.60 -9.19
C THR A 124 -26.06 -5.53 -8.25
N LEU A 125 -26.32 -5.47 -6.94
CA LEU A 125 -25.29 -5.60 -5.88
C LEU A 125 -24.83 -7.06 -5.76
N VAL A 126 -24.15 -7.52 -6.79
CA VAL A 126 -23.46 -8.81 -6.85
C VAL A 126 -22.00 -8.56 -7.22
N SER A 127 -21.11 -9.43 -6.74
CA SER A 127 -19.70 -9.40 -7.11
C SER A 127 -19.53 -9.68 -8.59
N ASP A 128 -18.79 -8.82 -9.30
CA ASP A 128 -18.42 -9.04 -10.70
C ASP A 128 -17.31 -10.11 -10.85
N GLU A 129 -16.73 -10.57 -9.74
CA GLU A 129 -15.79 -11.69 -9.71
C GLU A 129 -16.48 -13.03 -9.44
N SER A 130 -17.26 -13.14 -8.36
CA SER A 130 -17.87 -14.43 -7.95
C SER A 130 -19.36 -14.57 -8.25
N GLY A 131 -20.04 -13.49 -8.65
CA GLY A 131 -21.49 -13.44 -8.80
C GLY A 131 -22.28 -13.49 -7.48
N GLN A 132 -21.60 -13.52 -6.33
CA GLN A 132 -22.27 -13.61 -5.03
C GLN A 132 -22.93 -12.28 -4.65
N PRO A 133 -24.08 -12.30 -3.95
CA PRO A 133 -24.70 -11.10 -3.41
C PRO A 133 -23.75 -10.32 -2.49
N LEU A 134 -23.75 -9.00 -2.60
CA LEU A 134 -22.97 -8.09 -1.77
C LEU A 134 -23.88 -7.32 -0.82
N ALA A 135 -23.46 -7.19 0.43
CA ALA A 135 -24.10 -6.29 1.38
C ALA A 135 -23.67 -4.85 1.12
N THR A 136 -24.56 -3.89 1.35
CA THR A 136 -24.32 -2.47 1.05
C THR A 136 -23.11 -1.90 1.79
N ASP A 137 -22.86 -2.37 3.00
CA ASP A 137 -21.75 -1.97 3.89
C ASP A 137 -20.45 -2.76 3.65
N ALA A 138 -20.49 -3.81 2.83
CA ALA A 138 -19.36 -4.68 2.51
C ALA A 138 -19.08 -4.74 0.99
N THR A 139 -19.38 -3.66 0.28
CA THR A 139 -19.18 -3.52 -1.17
C THR A 139 -18.06 -2.53 -1.49
N HIS A 140 -17.18 -2.89 -2.41
CA HIS A 140 -16.15 -2.00 -2.93
C HIS A 140 -16.33 -1.79 -4.43
N VAL A 141 -16.25 -0.53 -4.88
CA VAL A 141 -16.05 -0.23 -6.30
C VAL A 141 -14.57 -0.29 -6.60
N ALA A 142 -14.20 -1.11 -7.59
CA ALA A 142 -12.82 -1.31 -7.99
C ALA A 142 -12.64 -1.08 -9.49
N TYR A 143 -11.43 -0.69 -9.90
CA TYR A 143 -11.01 -0.72 -11.30
C TYR A 143 -10.81 -2.18 -11.69
N PHE A 144 -11.81 -2.82 -12.30
CA PHE A 144 -11.94 -4.25 -12.50
C PHE A 144 -11.75 -4.63 -13.97
N ARG A 145 -10.84 -5.57 -14.25
CA ARG A 145 -10.49 -6.10 -15.60
C ARG A 145 -9.99 -5.08 -16.64
N GLY A 146 -9.86 -3.79 -16.27
CA GLY A 146 -9.22 -2.75 -17.07
C GLY A 146 -7.95 -2.17 -16.42
N PRO A 147 -7.39 -1.09 -16.99
CA PRO A 147 -6.24 -0.39 -16.42
C PRO A 147 -6.52 0.08 -14.99
N ARG A 148 -5.48 0.11 -14.15
CA ARG A 148 -5.63 0.56 -12.76
C ARG A 148 -5.71 2.08 -12.74
N PHE A 149 -6.32 2.63 -11.68
CA PHE A 149 -6.34 4.06 -11.45
C PHE A 149 -4.97 4.73 -11.63
N HIS A 150 -3.92 4.14 -11.07
CA HIS A 150 -2.58 4.73 -11.13
C HIS A 150 -2.06 4.80 -12.56
N ASP A 151 -2.32 3.79 -13.39
CA ASP A 151 -1.90 3.76 -14.78
C ASP A 151 -2.65 4.83 -15.58
N ILE A 152 -3.99 4.87 -15.47
CA ILE A 152 -4.85 5.88 -16.11
C ILE A 152 -4.44 7.31 -15.68
N ALA A 153 -4.26 7.52 -14.38
CA ALA A 153 -3.90 8.83 -13.85
C ALA A 153 -2.49 9.26 -14.26
N THR A 154 -1.53 8.33 -14.26
CA THR A 154 -0.15 8.63 -14.67
C THR A 154 -0.11 8.94 -16.16
N GLU A 155 -0.76 8.14 -17.01
CA GLU A 155 -0.86 8.40 -18.44
C GLU A 155 -1.41 9.79 -18.74
N PHE A 156 -2.56 10.13 -18.15
CA PHE A 156 -3.19 11.44 -18.30
C PHE A 156 -2.25 12.59 -17.89
N VAL A 157 -1.64 12.49 -16.71
CA VAL A 157 -0.77 13.55 -16.18
C VAL A 157 0.48 13.71 -17.04
N GLN A 158 1.07 12.62 -17.53
CA GLN A 158 2.22 12.71 -18.44
C GLN A 158 1.84 13.39 -19.76
N ALA A 159 0.67 13.07 -20.32
CA ALA A 159 0.16 13.75 -21.52
C ALA A 159 -0.15 15.25 -21.27
N ALA A 160 -0.47 15.63 -20.03
CA ALA A 160 -0.74 17.01 -19.62
C ALA A 160 0.52 17.82 -19.27
N GLY A 161 1.73 17.27 -19.42
CA GLY A 161 3.00 17.96 -19.15
C GLY A 161 3.71 17.51 -17.86
N GLY A 162 3.24 16.44 -17.22
CA GLY A 162 3.85 15.86 -16.03
C GLY A 162 3.24 16.36 -14.72
N PHE A 163 3.65 15.75 -13.61
CA PHE A 163 3.07 16.03 -12.29
C PHE A 163 3.29 17.48 -11.83
N ASP A 164 4.43 18.08 -12.17
CA ASP A 164 4.77 19.46 -11.78
C ASP A 164 3.96 20.53 -12.55
N ALA A 165 3.24 20.13 -13.62
CA ALA A 165 2.36 21.02 -14.37
C ALA A 165 0.94 21.12 -13.76
N VAL A 166 0.66 20.37 -12.68
CA VAL A 166 -0.68 20.29 -12.08
C VAL A 166 -0.74 21.08 -10.78
N ASP A 167 -1.27 22.29 -10.86
CA ASP A 167 -1.47 23.14 -9.69
C ASP A 167 -2.70 22.74 -8.88
N LEU A 168 -2.51 22.64 -7.57
CA LEU A 168 -3.55 22.21 -6.61
C LEU A 168 -4.00 23.37 -5.72
N THR A 169 -5.28 23.39 -5.35
CA THR A 169 -5.80 24.37 -4.40
C THR A 169 -5.09 24.21 -3.04
N ALA A 170 -5.01 25.30 -2.26
CA ALA A 170 -4.90 25.13 -0.81
C ALA A 170 -6.11 24.28 -0.37
N GLU A 171 -5.87 23.27 0.47
CA GLU A 171 -6.81 22.19 0.79
C GLU A 171 -8.27 22.68 0.99
N THR A 172 -9.25 21.92 0.50
CA THR A 172 -10.68 22.23 0.72
C THR A 172 -11.04 22.15 2.20
N ALA A 173 -12.25 22.58 2.58
CA ALA A 173 -12.77 22.48 3.94
C ALA A 173 -12.78 21.04 4.53
N ARG A 174 -12.63 20.00 3.69
CA ARG A 174 -12.48 18.60 4.10
C ARG A 174 -11.03 18.11 4.10
N GLY A 175 -10.05 18.99 3.93
CA GLY A 175 -8.62 18.65 3.85
C GLY A 175 -8.18 18.05 2.51
N LEU A 176 -9.06 18.01 1.49
CA LEU A 176 -8.76 17.42 0.18
C LEU A 176 -8.42 18.51 -0.83
N ALA A 177 -7.31 18.40 -1.55
CA ALA A 177 -6.97 19.35 -2.61
C ALA A 177 -7.71 19.02 -3.91
N LEU A 178 -8.05 20.06 -4.69
CA LEU A 178 -8.62 19.95 -6.03
C LEU A 178 -7.67 20.54 -7.07
N PHE A 179 -7.91 20.26 -8.33
CA PHE A 179 -7.22 20.95 -9.43
C PHE A 179 -7.65 22.42 -9.46
N THR A 180 -6.67 23.33 -9.54
CA THR A 180 -6.94 24.76 -9.74
C THR A 180 -7.41 25.03 -11.16
N ASP A 181 -6.79 24.39 -12.16
CA ASP A 181 -7.22 24.39 -13.56
C ASP A 181 -8.45 23.49 -13.73
N ARG A 182 -9.64 24.11 -13.76
CA ARG A 182 -10.91 23.41 -13.96
C ARG A 182 -11.06 22.77 -15.35
N PRO A 183 -10.67 23.43 -16.46
CA PRO A 183 -10.57 22.76 -17.76
C PRO A 183 -9.69 21.50 -17.75
N LEU A 184 -8.54 21.50 -17.07
CA LEU A 184 -7.72 20.29 -16.91
C LEU A 184 -8.48 19.21 -16.12
N ALA A 185 -9.21 19.60 -15.07
CA ALA A 185 -10.04 18.67 -14.31
C ALA A 185 -11.14 18.05 -15.18
N GLU A 186 -11.82 18.83 -16.02
CA GLU A 186 -12.85 18.33 -16.95
C GLU A 186 -12.27 17.33 -17.95
N ARG A 187 -11.07 17.60 -18.49
CA ARG A 187 -10.35 16.62 -19.31
C ARG A 187 -10.02 15.35 -18.53
N TRP A 188 -9.62 15.48 -17.27
CA TRP A 188 -9.37 14.34 -16.39
C TRP A 188 -10.64 13.51 -16.18
N HIS A 189 -11.78 14.15 -15.93
CA HIS A 189 -13.08 13.50 -15.80
C HIS A 189 -13.43 12.67 -17.03
N ALA A 190 -13.29 13.26 -18.23
CA ALA A 190 -13.57 12.59 -19.49
C ALA A 190 -12.62 11.41 -19.74
N HIS A 191 -11.32 11.61 -19.53
CA HIS A 191 -10.32 10.56 -19.71
C HIS A 191 -10.55 9.39 -18.75
N HIS A 192 -10.85 9.66 -17.49
CA HIS A 192 -11.23 8.63 -16.53
C HIS A 192 -12.47 7.86 -16.97
N GLN A 193 -13.53 8.55 -17.39
CA GLN A 193 -14.77 7.90 -17.82
C GLN A 193 -14.57 6.98 -19.03
N GLU A 194 -13.68 7.35 -19.95
CA GLU A 194 -13.36 6.56 -21.14
C GLU A 194 -12.53 5.29 -20.82
N HIS A 195 -11.60 5.39 -19.87
CA HIS A 195 -10.60 4.33 -19.62
C HIS A 195 -10.91 3.45 -18.40
N ALA A 196 -11.67 3.96 -17.44
CA ALA A 196 -11.96 3.24 -16.20
C ALA A 196 -13.01 2.15 -16.43
N VAL A 197 -12.58 0.89 -16.28
CA VAL A 197 -13.51 -0.24 -16.20
C VAL A 197 -13.79 -0.50 -14.72
N LEU A 198 -14.98 -0.11 -14.25
CA LEU A 198 -15.37 -0.29 -12.85
C LEU A 198 -16.17 -1.58 -12.63
N GLY A 199 -15.98 -2.19 -11.46
CA GLY A 199 -16.68 -3.38 -10.99
C GLY A 199 -16.99 -3.32 -9.49
N LEU A 200 -17.97 -4.09 -9.04
CA LEU A 200 -18.27 -4.35 -7.64
C LEU A 200 -17.60 -5.63 -7.18
N LEU A 201 -16.96 -5.56 -6.02
CA LEU A 201 -16.32 -6.70 -5.37
C LEU A 201 -16.60 -6.67 -3.87
N SER A 202 -16.56 -7.83 -3.23
CA SER A 202 -16.40 -7.88 -1.78
C SER A 202 -15.01 -7.36 -1.39
N ALA A 203 -14.86 -6.94 -0.12
CA ALA A 203 -13.56 -6.52 0.41
C ALA A 203 -12.49 -7.60 0.16
N LYS A 204 -12.80 -8.85 0.52
CA LYS A 204 -11.91 -10.00 0.36
C LYS A 204 -11.47 -10.26 -1.07
N GLU A 205 -12.39 -10.17 -2.02
CA GLU A 205 -12.09 -10.30 -3.45
C GLU A 205 -11.16 -9.18 -3.90
N ASN A 206 -11.52 -7.92 -3.61
CA ASN A 206 -10.71 -6.77 -3.98
C ASN A 206 -9.27 -6.86 -3.44
N LEU A 207 -9.08 -7.37 -2.22
CA LEU A 207 -7.77 -7.54 -1.59
C LEU A 207 -6.91 -8.64 -2.22
N ARG A 208 -7.54 -9.70 -2.72
CA ARG A 208 -6.85 -10.86 -3.32
C ARG A 208 -6.49 -10.65 -4.78
N ARG A 209 -6.91 -9.52 -5.36
CA ARG A 209 -6.66 -9.24 -6.77
C ARG A 209 -5.16 -9.13 -7.03
N PRO A 210 -4.64 -9.89 -8.01
CA PRO A 210 -3.30 -9.69 -8.52
C PRO A 210 -3.18 -8.24 -9.00
N ARG A 211 -2.14 -7.53 -8.53
CA ARG A 211 -1.80 -6.19 -9.02
C ARG A 211 -0.94 -6.37 -10.28
N VAL A 212 -1.55 -6.92 -11.35
CA VAL A 212 -0.92 -6.95 -12.68
C VAL A 212 -0.85 -5.52 -13.23
#